data_AF-G7ERY7-F1
#
_entry.id   AF-G7ERY7-F1
#
_cell.length_a   1.000
_cell.length_b   1.000
_cell.length_c   1.000
_cell.angle_alpha   90.00
_cell.angle_beta   90.00
_cell.angle_gamma   90.00
#
_symmetry.space_group_name_H-M   'P 1'
#
loop_
_entity.id
_entity.type
_entity.pdbx_description
1 polymer ?
#
loop_
_entity_poly.entity_id
_entity_poly.type
_entity_poly.pdbx_seq_one_letter_code
_entity_poly.pdbx_strand_id
1 'polypeptide(L)'
;MKLIIAIFITLFPLIAFANSGVPANRHISVHGTAEVLVEPDMAQIIFEVKSIEDTLLEAKRELDGRVSVLLEELDKYAFGQGDVHISGLKSKVYTRVGTESGTVSGDKYLALKTVKVTLKDIKKVDEFIDFAQRLKIDNIKKINGLSSKAKQLEAEATQLAIDNAKAKGNKLAQSFGAELGNVYSISANSSSSDYDASGVKHIILSSHRNSMAARNNESPFTQQQYLGATISVKASINVVFDLKLK
;
A
#
# COMPACT_ATOMS: atom_id res chain seq x y z
N MET A 1 58.50 -15.80 -43.27
CA MET A 1 57.29 -14.98 -43.06
C MET A 1 56.33 -15.61 -42.04
N LYS A 2 56.74 -15.82 -40.78
CA LYS A 2 55.85 -16.34 -39.70
C LYS A 2 56.04 -15.61 -38.35
N LEU A 3 56.72 -14.48 -38.34
CA LEU A 3 57.12 -13.75 -37.13
C LEU A 3 56.57 -12.31 -37.09
N ILE A 4 55.49 -12.05 -37.82
CA ILE A 4 54.83 -10.72 -37.86
C ILE A 4 53.43 -10.75 -37.19
N ILE A 5 52.89 -11.93 -36.87
CA ILE A 5 51.52 -12.05 -36.34
C ILE A 5 51.47 -11.90 -34.80
N ALA A 6 52.60 -11.97 -34.10
CA ALA A 6 52.63 -11.96 -32.63
C ALA A 6 52.65 -10.56 -31.97
N ILE A 7 52.78 -9.47 -32.74
CA ILE A 7 52.98 -8.12 -32.18
C ILE A 7 51.70 -7.24 -32.22
N PHE A 8 50.60 -7.72 -32.80
CA PHE A 8 49.38 -6.90 -32.93
C PHE A 8 48.33 -7.12 -31.81
N ILE A 9 48.61 -7.97 -30.81
CA ILE A 9 47.67 -8.25 -29.69
C ILE A 9 47.98 -7.46 -28.41
N THR A 10 49.08 -6.71 -28.36
CA THR A 10 49.51 -6.01 -27.13
C THR A 10 49.06 -4.55 -27.00
N LEU A 11 48.21 -4.04 -27.91
CA LEU A 11 47.84 -2.61 -27.92
C LEU A 11 46.33 -2.34 -28.01
N PHE A 12 45.53 -3.02 -27.20
CA PHE A 12 44.20 -2.54 -26.87
C PHE A 12 44.14 -2.33 -25.35
N PRO A 13 44.39 -1.10 -24.83
CA PRO A 13 43.99 -0.82 -23.47
C PRO A 13 42.46 -0.94 -23.42
N LEU A 14 41.95 -1.96 -22.73
CA LEU A 14 40.58 -1.95 -22.27
C LEU A 14 40.44 -0.72 -21.39
N ILE A 15 39.83 0.35 -21.93
CA ILE A 15 39.32 1.44 -21.12
C ILE A 15 38.13 0.84 -20.36
N ALA A 16 38.43 0.24 -19.20
CA ALA A 16 37.43 -0.09 -18.21
C ALA A 16 36.97 1.23 -17.61
N PHE A 17 35.82 1.74 -18.05
CA PHE A 17 35.12 2.78 -17.32
C PHE A 17 34.69 2.19 -15.98
N ALA A 18 35.50 2.40 -14.95
CA ALA A 18 35.06 2.25 -13.58
C ALA A 18 34.00 3.34 -13.34
N ASN A 19 32.73 3.01 -13.61
CA ASN A 19 31.60 3.86 -13.29
C ASN A 19 31.42 3.84 -11.76
N SER A 20 32.27 4.58 -11.05
CA SER A 20 32.07 4.81 -9.62
C SER A 20 30.80 5.63 -9.49
N GLY A 21 29.73 5.03 -8.99
CA GLY A 21 28.44 5.70 -8.76
C GLY A 21 28.47 6.80 -7.69
N VAL A 22 29.64 7.38 -7.43
CA VAL A 22 29.92 8.42 -6.43
C VAL A 22 30.71 9.56 -7.08
N PRO A 23 30.53 10.81 -6.62
CA PRO A 23 31.24 11.96 -7.14
C PRO A 23 32.76 11.80 -7.05
N ALA A 24 33.48 12.32 -8.06
CA ALA A 24 34.95 12.34 -8.07
C ALA A 24 35.54 13.34 -7.04
N ASN A 25 34.75 14.30 -6.58
CA ASN A 25 35.09 15.29 -5.56
C ASN A 25 34.66 14.85 -4.15
N ARG A 26 35.13 15.58 -3.11
CA ARG A 26 34.75 15.33 -1.72
C ARG A 26 33.24 15.50 -1.56
N HIS A 27 32.58 14.52 -0.96
CA HIS A 27 31.14 14.50 -0.82
C HIS A 27 30.71 13.79 0.46
N ILE A 28 29.45 14.00 0.85
CA ILE A 28 28.76 13.19 1.85
C ILE A 28 27.44 12.69 1.27
N SER A 29 27.07 11.47 1.64
CA SER A 29 25.75 10.90 1.34
C SER A 29 24.92 10.90 2.62
N VAL A 30 23.71 11.43 2.53
CA VAL A 30 22.81 11.60 3.67
C VAL A 30 21.46 11.00 3.34
N HIS A 31 20.97 10.17 4.25
CA HIS A 31 19.59 9.69 4.25
C HIS A 31 18.76 10.52 5.24
N GLY A 32 17.76 11.22 4.70
CA GLY A 32 16.76 11.96 5.46
C GLY A 32 15.40 11.27 5.40
N THR A 33 14.68 11.31 6.51
CA THR A 33 13.37 10.69 6.66
C THR A 33 12.40 11.60 7.40
N ALA A 34 11.12 11.41 7.15
CA ALA A 34 10.04 12.02 7.91
C ALA A 34 8.81 11.12 7.97
N GLU A 35 8.03 11.31 9.02
CA GLU A 35 6.77 10.64 9.26
C GLU A 35 5.76 11.67 9.77
N VAL A 36 4.60 11.72 9.12
CA VAL A 36 3.47 12.56 9.51
C VAL A 36 2.32 11.65 9.92
N LEU A 37 1.82 11.86 11.13
CA LEU A 37 0.73 11.09 11.73
C LEU A 37 -0.57 11.91 11.69
N VAL A 38 -1.62 11.37 11.09
CA VAL A 38 -2.90 12.06 10.92
C VAL A 38 -4.07 11.13 11.20
N GLU A 39 -5.14 11.67 11.79
CA GLU A 39 -6.39 10.93 11.96
C GLU A 39 -7.11 10.77 10.61
N PRO A 40 -7.60 9.57 10.28
CA PRO A 40 -8.37 9.35 9.06
C PRO A 40 -9.70 10.11 9.10
N ASP A 41 -10.09 10.73 7.98
CA ASP A 41 -11.41 11.34 7.78
C ASP A 41 -12.30 10.52 6.82
N MET A 42 -11.69 9.59 6.08
CA MET A 42 -12.35 8.69 5.15
C MET A 42 -12.01 7.24 5.48
N ALA A 43 -12.79 6.30 4.96
CA ALA A 43 -12.54 4.88 5.12
C ALA A 43 -12.76 4.12 3.82
N GLN A 44 -11.90 3.15 3.55
CA GLN A 44 -12.11 2.20 2.48
C GLN A 44 -12.35 0.81 3.04
N ILE A 45 -13.49 0.23 2.67
CA ILE A 45 -13.94 -1.08 3.12
C ILE A 45 -13.86 -2.03 1.94
N ILE A 46 -13.20 -3.16 2.13
CA ILE A 46 -13.09 -4.25 1.16
C ILE A 46 -13.80 -5.46 1.75
N PHE A 47 -14.79 -5.97 1.04
CA PHE A 47 -15.56 -7.15 1.44
C PHE A 47 -15.74 -8.12 0.28
N GLU A 48 -16.02 -9.38 0.60
CA GLU A 48 -16.38 -10.42 -0.37
C GLU A 48 -17.86 -10.74 -0.26
N VAL A 49 -18.57 -10.70 -1.38
CA VAL A 49 -19.91 -11.26 -1.52
C VAL A 49 -19.76 -12.67 -2.07
N LYS A 50 -20.38 -13.66 -1.41
CA LYS A 50 -20.27 -15.08 -1.76
C LYS A 50 -21.62 -15.74 -1.75
N SER A 51 -21.89 -16.55 -2.75
CA SER A 51 -23.09 -17.38 -2.84
C SER A 51 -22.70 -18.82 -3.15
N ILE A 52 -23.33 -19.79 -2.50
CA ILE A 52 -23.09 -21.21 -2.73
C ILE A 52 -24.43 -21.88 -2.99
N GLU A 53 -24.65 -22.28 -4.24
CA GLU A 53 -25.91 -22.90 -4.68
C GLU A 53 -25.65 -24.20 -5.44
N ASP A 54 -26.71 -24.90 -5.81
CA ASP A 54 -26.64 -26.17 -6.54
C ASP A 54 -26.24 -25.97 -8.01
N THR A 55 -26.47 -24.77 -8.56
CA THR A 55 -25.94 -24.38 -9.88
C THR A 55 -25.18 -23.06 -9.81
N LEU A 56 -24.19 -22.89 -10.70
CA LEU A 56 -23.45 -21.63 -10.81
C LEU A 56 -24.35 -20.45 -11.21
N LEU A 57 -25.41 -20.70 -12.00
CA LEU A 57 -26.34 -19.66 -12.43
C LEU A 57 -27.15 -19.11 -11.25
N GLU A 58 -27.63 -19.98 -10.36
CA GLU A 58 -28.33 -19.58 -9.14
C GLU A 58 -27.41 -18.82 -8.20
N ALA A 59 -26.20 -19.35 -7.96
CA ALA A 59 -25.20 -18.69 -7.13
C ALA A 59 -24.86 -17.28 -7.66
N LYS A 60 -24.73 -17.14 -8.98
CA LYS A 60 -24.52 -15.84 -9.62
C LYS A 60 -25.71 -14.92 -9.42
N ARG A 61 -26.94 -15.40 -9.67
CA ARG A 61 -28.16 -14.58 -9.59
C ARG A 61 -28.39 -14.05 -8.18
N GLU A 62 -28.22 -14.90 -7.17
CA GLU A 62 -28.37 -14.52 -5.77
C GLU A 62 -27.29 -13.50 -5.35
N LEU A 63 -26.04 -13.74 -5.76
CA LEU A 63 -24.93 -12.82 -5.51
C LEU A 63 -25.17 -11.46 -6.18
N ASP A 64 -25.54 -11.46 -7.45
CA ASP A 64 -25.78 -10.23 -8.22
C ASP A 64 -26.96 -9.45 -7.63
N GLY A 65 -28.01 -10.13 -7.16
CA GLY A 65 -29.13 -9.49 -6.46
C GLY A 65 -28.70 -8.72 -5.21
N ARG A 66 -27.87 -9.33 -4.35
CA ARG A 66 -27.33 -8.63 -3.16
C ARG A 66 -26.44 -7.45 -3.52
N VAL A 67 -25.62 -7.59 -4.56
CA VAL A 67 -24.76 -6.50 -5.05
C VAL A 67 -25.60 -5.35 -5.62
N SER A 68 -26.69 -5.63 -6.33
CA SER A 68 -27.61 -4.61 -6.83
C SER A 68 -28.27 -3.83 -5.69
N VAL A 69 -28.81 -4.52 -4.68
CA VAL A 69 -29.43 -3.85 -3.51
C VAL A 69 -28.41 -3.01 -2.75
N LEU A 70 -27.17 -3.53 -2.60
CA LEU A 70 -26.08 -2.75 -2.04
C LEU A 70 -25.90 -1.45 -2.82
N LEU A 71 -25.72 -1.53 -4.15
CA LEU A 71 -25.47 -0.39 -5.05
C LEU A 71 -26.60 0.66 -5.04
N GLU A 72 -27.86 0.23 -4.99
CA GLU A 72 -29.02 1.15 -4.92
C GLU A 72 -29.02 1.98 -3.63
N GLU A 73 -28.57 1.40 -2.53
CA GLU A 73 -28.50 2.08 -1.24
C GLU A 73 -27.23 2.91 -1.05
N LEU A 74 -26.19 2.68 -1.87
CA LEU A 74 -24.99 3.51 -1.89
C LEU A 74 -25.34 4.99 -2.16
N ASP A 75 -26.36 5.27 -2.98
CA ASP A 75 -26.80 6.65 -3.26
C ASP A 75 -27.10 7.44 -1.96
N LYS A 76 -27.55 6.79 -0.89
CA LYS A 76 -27.84 7.42 0.41
C LYS A 76 -26.58 7.87 1.18
N TYR A 77 -25.43 7.32 0.85
CA TYR A 77 -24.15 7.64 1.48
C TYR A 77 -23.35 8.71 0.71
N ALA A 78 -23.95 9.32 -0.33
CA ALA A 78 -23.33 10.35 -1.17
C ALA A 78 -22.04 9.86 -1.88
N PHE A 79 -22.01 8.60 -2.29
CA PHE A 79 -20.93 8.08 -3.12
C PHE A 79 -20.94 8.76 -4.49
N GLY A 80 -19.76 9.09 -4.99
CA GLY A 80 -19.53 9.56 -6.34
C GLY A 80 -19.04 8.44 -7.26
N GLN A 81 -18.96 8.75 -8.54
CA GLN A 81 -18.32 7.88 -9.53
C GLN A 81 -16.85 7.62 -9.12
N GLY A 82 -16.49 6.36 -8.90
CA GLY A 82 -15.14 5.96 -8.48
C GLY A 82 -15.00 5.57 -7.00
N ASP A 83 -15.99 5.85 -6.16
CA ASP A 83 -15.95 5.43 -4.75
C ASP A 83 -16.23 3.93 -4.57
N VAL A 84 -16.73 3.26 -5.62
CA VAL A 84 -17.13 1.86 -5.59
C VAL A 84 -16.46 1.11 -6.73
N HIS A 85 -15.78 0.02 -6.39
CA HIS A 85 -15.15 -0.88 -7.35
C HIS A 85 -15.58 -2.31 -7.06
N ILE A 86 -16.03 -3.02 -8.09
CA ILE A 86 -16.49 -4.41 -8.00
C ILE A 86 -15.62 -5.26 -8.93
N SER A 87 -15.06 -6.34 -8.40
CA SER A 87 -14.26 -7.27 -9.20
C SER A 87 -15.11 -8.05 -10.20
N GLY A 88 -14.46 -8.65 -11.18
CA GLY A 88 -15.07 -9.73 -11.97
C GLY A 88 -15.55 -10.89 -11.10
N LEU A 89 -16.50 -11.66 -11.62
CA LEU A 89 -17.01 -12.87 -10.98
C LEU A 89 -15.91 -13.94 -10.93
N LYS A 90 -15.67 -14.49 -9.75
CA LYS A 90 -14.88 -15.71 -9.55
C LYS A 90 -15.82 -16.86 -9.20
N SER A 91 -15.56 -18.04 -9.73
CA SER A 91 -16.35 -19.24 -9.44
C SER A 91 -15.49 -20.44 -9.11
N LYS A 92 -15.97 -21.31 -8.22
CA LYS A 92 -15.31 -22.56 -7.85
C LYS A 92 -16.33 -23.65 -7.55
N VAL A 93 -16.04 -24.90 -7.93
CA VAL A 93 -16.81 -26.07 -7.45
C VAL A 93 -16.45 -26.32 -5.98
N TYR A 94 -17.47 -26.42 -5.15
CA TYR A 94 -17.41 -26.58 -3.72
C TYR A 94 -18.06 -27.92 -3.34
N THR A 95 -17.25 -28.94 -3.15
CA THR A 95 -17.70 -30.26 -2.67
C THR A 95 -17.54 -30.31 -1.15
N ARG A 96 -18.63 -30.55 -0.41
CA ARG A 96 -18.57 -30.77 1.05
C ARG A 96 -18.48 -32.26 1.32
N VAL A 97 -17.30 -32.72 1.75
CA VAL A 97 -17.11 -34.09 2.23
C VAL A 97 -17.47 -34.13 3.72
N GLY A 98 -18.59 -34.79 4.07
CA GLY A 98 -18.97 -35.01 5.46
C GLY A 98 -18.07 -36.08 6.09
N THR A 99 -17.37 -35.74 7.17
CA THR A 99 -16.37 -36.63 7.81
C THR A 99 -16.98 -37.72 8.70
N GLU A 100 -18.28 -37.65 9.04
CA GLU A 100 -18.90 -38.61 9.99
C GLU A 100 -19.81 -39.66 9.35
N SER A 101 -20.34 -39.43 8.14
CA SER A 101 -21.31 -40.36 7.50
C SER A 101 -20.92 -40.84 6.10
N GLY A 102 -19.75 -40.42 5.58
CA GLY A 102 -19.35 -40.72 4.20
C GLY A 102 -20.31 -40.16 3.13
N THR A 103 -21.26 -39.32 3.52
CA THR A 103 -22.25 -38.73 2.60
C THR A 103 -21.58 -37.57 1.87
N VAL A 104 -21.27 -37.80 0.59
CA VAL A 104 -20.90 -36.74 -0.35
C VAL A 104 -22.17 -35.92 -0.58
N SER A 105 -22.25 -34.72 -0.01
CA SER A 105 -23.20 -33.74 -0.52
C SER A 105 -22.76 -33.39 -1.94
N GLY A 106 -23.69 -33.46 -2.91
CA GLY A 106 -23.39 -33.19 -4.32
C GLY A 106 -22.62 -31.89 -4.53
N ASP A 107 -21.96 -31.79 -5.69
CA ASP A 107 -21.16 -30.62 -6.05
C ASP A 107 -22.00 -29.33 -5.96
N LYS A 108 -21.57 -28.39 -5.11
CA LYS A 108 -22.13 -27.03 -5.08
C LYS A 108 -21.24 -26.08 -5.85
N TYR A 109 -21.77 -24.92 -6.22
CA TYR A 109 -21.05 -23.91 -6.97
C TYR A 109 -20.94 -22.64 -6.14
N LEU A 110 -19.71 -22.22 -5.86
CA LEU A 110 -19.40 -20.95 -5.23
C LEU A 110 -19.27 -19.87 -6.31
N ALA A 111 -20.04 -18.80 -6.18
CA ALA A 111 -19.85 -17.53 -6.86
C ALA A 111 -19.28 -16.50 -5.86
N LEU A 112 -18.31 -15.70 -6.30
CA LEU A 112 -17.62 -14.72 -5.46
C LEU A 112 -17.33 -13.42 -6.23
N LYS A 113 -17.60 -12.29 -5.60
CA LYS A 113 -17.11 -10.96 -6.02
C LYS A 113 -16.48 -10.24 -4.84
N THR A 114 -15.42 -9.50 -5.10
CA THR A 114 -14.85 -8.55 -4.14
C THR A 114 -15.40 -7.18 -4.46
N VAL A 115 -15.87 -6.48 -3.44
CA VAL A 115 -16.37 -5.11 -3.55
C VAL A 115 -15.51 -4.23 -2.64
N LYS A 116 -15.10 -3.08 -3.18
CA LYS A 116 -14.33 -2.05 -2.51
C LYS A 116 -15.16 -0.77 -2.53
N VAL A 117 -15.39 -0.22 -1.35
CA VAL A 117 -16.19 1.00 -1.15
C VAL A 117 -15.35 2.02 -0.39
N THR A 118 -15.35 3.27 -0.84
CA THR A 118 -14.65 4.39 -0.21
C THR A 118 -15.65 5.38 0.36
N LEU A 119 -15.82 5.35 1.68
CA LEU A 119 -16.64 6.28 2.45
C LEU A 119 -15.87 7.59 2.69
N LYS A 120 -16.50 8.70 2.32
CA LYS A 120 -15.96 10.06 2.54
C LYS A 120 -16.10 10.55 3.97
N ASP A 121 -16.94 9.89 4.76
CA ASP A 121 -17.14 10.19 6.17
C ASP A 121 -16.89 8.91 6.98
N ILE A 122 -15.76 8.87 7.68
CA ILE A 122 -15.39 7.74 8.52
C ILE A 122 -16.40 7.45 9.64
N LYS A 123 -17.22 8.44 10.04
CA LYS A 123 -18.23 8.24 11.09
C LYS A 123 -19.37 7.34 10.64
N LYS A 124 -19.56 7.15 9.33
CA LYS A 124 -20.59 6.28 8.75
C LYS A 124 -20.15 4.83 8.57
N VAL A 125 -18.92 4.49 8.96
CA VAL A 125 -18.38 3.13 8.79
C VAL A 125 -19.23 2.09 9.52
N ASP A 126 -19.56 2.32 10.79
CA ASP A 126 -20.35 1.37 11.59
C ASP A 126 -21.74 1.18 10.99
N GLU A 127 -22.42 2.29 10.63
CA GLU A 127 -23.73 2.26 9.98
C GLU A 127 -23.70 1.48 8.65
N PHE A 128 -22.66 1.69 7.84
CA PHE A 128 -22.47 0.99 6.57
C PHE A 128 -22.19 -0.50 6.77
N ILE A 129 -21.40 -0.88 7.78
CA ILE A 129 -21.14 -2.28 8.12
C ILE A 129 -22.43 -2.97 8.53
N ASP A 130 -23.23 -2.35 9.40
CA ASP A 130 -24.52 -2.89 9.82
C ASP A 130 -25.46 -3.07 8.63
N PHE A 131 -25.46 -2.12 7.69
CA PHE A 131 -26.20 -2.24 6.44
C PHE A 131 -25.73 -3.42 5.58
N ALA A 132 -24.42 -3.56 5.34
CA ALA A 132 -23.86 -4.68 4.59
C ALA A 132 -24.22 -6.03 5.24
N GLN A 133 -24.18 -6.12 6.57
CA GLN A 133 -24.56 -7.33 7.29
C GLN A 133 -26.05 -7.69 7.12
N ARG A 134 -26.97 -6.71 7.10
CA ARG A 134 -28.39 -6.95 6.80
C ARG A 134 -28.59 -7.55 5.40
N LEU A 135 -27.73 -7.21 4.45
CA LEU A 135 -27.69 -7.80 3.12
C LEU A 135 -26.96 -9.16 3.06
N LYS A 136 -26.56 -9.74 4.19
CA LYS A 136 -25.71 -10.93 4.27
C LYS A 136 -24.36 -10.74 3.55
N ILE A 137 -23.83 -9.53 3.57
CA ILE A 137 -22.48 -9.19 3.12
C ILE A 137 -21.62 -9.04 4.38
N ASP A 138 -21.16 -10.17 4.90
CA ASP A 138 -20.53 -10.29 6.21
C ASP A 138 -19.02 -10.59 6.15
N ASN A 139 -18.48 -10.87 4.96
CA ASN A 139 -17.07 -11.21 4.78
C ASN A 139 -16.21 -9.97 4.53
N ILE A 140 -16.06 -9.13 5.56
CA ILE A 140 -15.14 -7.99 5.52
C ILE A 140 -13.70 -8.51 5.49
N LYS A 141 -12.94 -8.12 4.47
CA LYS A 141 -11.52 -8.45 4.33
C LYS A 141 -10.61 -7.44 4.98
N LYS A 142 -10.94 -6.17 4.79
CA LYS A 142 -10.07 -5.07 5.21
C LYS A 142 -10.88 -3.79 5.33
N ILE A 143 -10.52 -2.99 6.33
CA ILE A 143 -10.94 -1.59 6.44
C ILE A 143 -9.65 -0.78 6.56
N ASN A 144 -9.50 0.22 5.69
CA ASN A 144 -8.35 1.12 5.66
C ASN A 144 -8.83 2.54 5.99
N GLY A 145 -8.17 3.21 6.92
CA GLY A 145 -8.32 4.66 7.08
C GLY A 145 -7.67 5.40 5.91
N LEU A 146 -8.33 6.43 5.41
CA LEU A 146 -7.85 7.31 4.35
C LEU A 146 -7.94 8.78 4.80
N SER A 147 -7.13 9.63 4.17
CA SER A 147 -7.19 11.08 4.36
C SER A 147 -7.58 11.76 3.06
N SER A 148 -8.57 12.65 3.11
CA SER A 148 -8.94 13.52 1.97
C SER A 148 -7.77 14.42 1.54
N LYS A 149 -6.81 14.64 2.44
CA LYS A 149 -5.62 15.47 2.25
C LYS A 149 -4.36 14.67 1.92
N ALA A 150 -4.47 13.40 1.51
CA ALA A 150 -3.33 12.52 1.27
C ALA A 150 -2.18 13.18 0.47
N LYS A 151 -2.49 13.84 -0.66
CA LYS A 151 -1.49 14.54 -1.48
C LYS A 151 -0.77 15.67 -0.73
N GLN A 152 -1.48 16.40 0.13
CA GLN A 152 -0.88 17.48 0.93
C GLN A 152 0.05 16.90 2.00
N LEU A 153 -0.39 15.83 2.68
CA LEU A 153 0.40 15.14 3.70
C LEU A 153 1.66 14.52 3.12
N GLU A 154 1.62 14.03 1.89
CA GLU A 154 2.81 13.54 1.18
C GLU A 154 3.81 14.64 0.86
N ALA A 155 3.33 15.78 0.38
CA ALA A 155 4.17 16.93 0.11
C ALA A 155 4.82 17.43 1.42
N GLU A 156 4.05 17.48 2.50
CA GLU A 156 4.52 17.84 3.84
C GLU A 156 5.60 16.85 4.33
N ALA A 157 5.32 15.54 4.31
CA ALA A 157 6.29 14.53 4.71
C ALA A 157 7.57 14.62 3.85
N THR A 158 7.44 14.86 2.55
CA THR A 158 8.58 15.00 1.64
C THR A 158 9.42 16.23 1.99
N GLN A 159 8.78 17.35 2.27
CA GLN A 159 9.47 18.57 2.69
C GLN A 159 10.22 18.37 4.01
N LEU A 160 9.58 17.73 5.00
CA LEU A 160 10.21 17.38 6.27
C LEU A 160 11.41 16.44 6.09
N ALA A 161 11.34 15.49 5.16
CA ALA A 161 12.46 14.59 4.86
C ALA A 161 13.64 15.34 4.21
N ILE A 162 13.36 16.32 3.36
CA ILE A 162 14.38 17.21 2.76
C ILE A 162 15.07 18.04 3.87
N ASP A 163 14.29 18.62 4.77
CA ASP A 163 14.83 19.46 5.85
C ASP A 163 15.64 18.61 6.83
N ASN A 164 15.20 17.38 7.11
CA ASN A 164 15.97 16.40 7.87
C ASN A 164 17.31 16.07 7.20
N ALA A 165 17.32 15.80 5.89
CA ALA A 165 18.55 15.52 5.14
C ALA A 165 19.54 16.70 5.17
N LYS A 166 19.04 17.94 4.96
CA LYS A 166 19.87 19.16 5.01
C LYS A 166 20.46 19.38 6.41
N ALA A 167 19.65 19.26 7.45
CA ALA A 167 20.12 19.45 8.83
C ALA A 167 21.19 18.41 9.21
N LYS A 168 20.97 17.14 8.84
CA LYS A 168 21.91 16.05 9.07
C LYS A 168 23.21 16.22 8.28
N GLY A 169 23.11 16.59 7.01
CA GLY A 169 24.27 16.88 6.17
C GLY A 169 25.12 18.03 6.70
N ASN A 170 24.49 19.14 7.09
CA ASN A 170 25.17 20.30 7.68
C ASN A 170 25.91 19.91 8.97
N LYS A 171 25.24 19.19 9.87
CA LYS A 171 25.84 18.74 11.14
C LYS A 171 27.04 17.82 10.90
N LEU A 172 26.93 16.89 9.94
CA LEU A 172 28.02 15.98 9.59
C LEU A 172 29.20 16.75 9.00
N ALA A 173 28.98 17.59 7.99
CA ALA A 173 30.04 18.37 7.35
C ALA A 173 30.82 19.21 8.38
N GLN A 174 30.11 19.95 9.24
CA GLN A 174 30.72 20.78 10.27
C GLN A 174 31.53 19.97 11.28
N SER A 175 31.05 18.79 11.68
CA SER A 175 31.75 17.90 12.63
C SER A 175 33.07 17.35 12.07
N PHE A 176 33.21 17.29 10.75
CA PHE A 176 34.44 16.89 10.06
C PHE A 176 35.29 18.09 9.58
N GLY A 177 35.00 19.30 10.05
CA GLY A 177 35.77 20.50 9.70
C GLY A 177 35.54 21.00 8.26
N ALA A 178 34.46 20.58 7.61
CA ALA A 178 34.06 20.99 6.27
C ALA A 178 32.77 21.82 6.31
N GLU A 179 32.40 22.40 5.17
CA GLU A 179 31.11 23.03 4.93
C GLU A 179 30.29 22.19 3.95
N LEU A 180 28.96 22.19 4.15
CA LEU A 180 28.04 21.53 3.24
C LEU A 180 27.98 22.31 1.93
N GLY A 181 28.30 21.63 0.83
CA GLY A 181 28.30 22.19 -0.51
C GLY A 181 26.96 22.05 -1.24
N ASN A 182 27.03 22.17 -2.57
CA ASN A 182 25.87 22.03 -3.43
C ASN A 182 25.39 20.57 -3.45
N VAL A 183 24.15 20.36 -3.88
CA VAL A 183 23.62 19.02 -4.10
C VAL A 183 24.21 18.45 -5.39
N TYR A 184 24.82 17.28 -5.27
CA TYR A 184 25.31 16.50 -6.42
C TYR A 184 24.21 15.61 -6.99
N SER A 185 23.50 14.87 -6.13
CA SER A 185 22.42 13.98 -6.56
C SER A 185 21.32 13.87 -5.51
N ILE A 186 20.10 13.66 -6.00
CA ILE A 186 18.91 13.40 -5.19
C ILE A 186 18.26 12.12 -5.70
N SER A 187 17.97 11.22 -4.78
CA SER A 187 17.09 10.08 -5.00
C SER A 187 15.98 10.15 -3.95
N ALA A 188 14.80 10.60 -4.38
CA ALA A 188 13.62 10.66 -3.55
C ALA A 188 12.83 9.36 -3.71
N ASN A 189 12.72 8.61 -2.61
CA ASN A 189 11.76 7.54 -2.49
C ASN A 189 10.64 8.08 -1.61
N SER A 190 9.67 8.77 -2.24
CA SER A 190 8.35 8.85 -1.61
C SER A 190 7.88 7.41 -1.46
N SER A 191 7.43 7.01 -0.27
CA SER A 191 6.84 5.69 -0.09
C SER A 191 5.63 5.62 -1.01
N SER A 192 5.84 5.04 -2.20
CA SER A 192 4.81 4.68 -3.17
C SER A 192 3.99 3.58 -2.52
N SER A 193 3.05 4.00 -1.69
CA SER A 193 2.04 3.11 -1.16
C SER A 193 1.18 2.70 -2.36
N ASP A 194 1.14 1.41 -2.63
CA ASP A 194 0.57 0.77 -3.82
C ASP A 194 -0.60 1.55 -4.46
N TYR A 195 -0.41 1.88 -5.74
CA TYR A 195 -1.50 2.30 -6.60
C TYR A 195 -2.34 1.06 -6.94
N ASP A 196 -3.59 1.05 -6.50
CA ASP A 196 -4.63 0.21 -7.10
C ASP A 196 -5.04 0.82 -8.46
N ALA A 197 -5.44 -0.03 -9.41
CA ALA A 197 -5.99 0.32 -10.72
C ALA A 197 -7.19 1.30 -10.67
N SER A 198 -7.73 1.61 -9.50
CA SER A 198 -8.72 2.67 -9.25
C SER A 198 -8.15 4.08 -9.05
N GLY A 199 -6.82 4.25 -8.99
CA GLY A 199 -6.16 5.56 -8.79
C GLY A 199 -6.20 6.10 -7.35
N VAL A 200 -6.74 5.32 -6.39
CA VAL A 200 -6.79 5.68 -4.97
C VAL A 200 -5.51 5.22 -4.27
N LYS A 201 -4.79 6.15 -3.63
CA LYS A 201 -3.55 5.86 -2.90
C LYS A 201 -3.83 5.17 -1.56
N HIS A 202 -3.28 3.98 -1.35
CA HIS A 202 -3.46 3.21 -0.12
C HIS A 202 -2.38 3.54 0.92
N ILE A 203 -2.59 4.46 1.84
CA ILE A 203 -1.66 4.61 2.95
C ILE A 203 -1.77 3.37 3.85
N ILE A 204 -0.65 2.65 4.02
CA ILE A 204 -0.61 1.42 4.82
C ILE A 204 -0.79 1.81 6.29
N LEU A 205 -1.89 1.35 6.87
CA LEU A 205 -2.12 1.37 8.31
C LEU A 205 -1.03 0.55 9.00
N SER A 206 -0.02 1.21 9.56
CA SER A 206 0.97 0.54 10.42
C SER A 206 0.40 0.52 11.84
N SER A 207 -0.34 -0.54 12.16
CA SER A 207 -0.68 -0.84 13.54
C SER A 207 0.64 -1.02 14.31
N HIS A 208 0.98 -0.09 15.20
CA HIS A 208 2.06 -0.29 16.17
C HIS A 208 1.65 -1.46 17.09
N ARG A 209 2.08 -2.67 16.74
CA ARG A 209 1.94 -3.84 17.61
C ARG A 209 2.99 -3.68 18.71
N ASN A 210 2.57 -3.32 19.92
CA ASN A 210 3.38 -3.65 21.11
C ASN A 210 3.51 -5.17 21.14
N SER A 211 4.74 -5.67 20.95
CA SER A 211 5.08 -7.08 20.76
C SER A 211 4.98 -7.94 22.03
N MET A 212 4.12 -7.59 22.99
CA MET A 212 3.89 -8.33 24.24
C MET A 212 2.45 -8.79 24.47
N ALA A 213 1.54 -8.66 23.49
CA ALA A 213 0.17 -9.17 23.62
C ALA A 213 -0.06 -10.43 22.78
N ALA A 214 0.18 -11.56 23.44
CA ALA A 214 -0.55 -12.82 23.40
C ALA A 214 -1.16 -13.34 22.07
N ARG A 215 -0.53 -14.43 21.63
CA ARG A 215 -1.15 -15.67 21.11
C ARG A 215 -2.53 -15.94 21.77
N ASN A 216 -3.62 -15.63 21.08
CA ASN A 216 -4.92 -16.29 21.23
C ASN A 216 -5.75 -16.14 19.95
N ASN A 217 -6.31 -17.27 19.51
CA ASN A 217 -7.04 -17.46 18.28
C ASN A 217 -8.52 -17.10 18.49
N GLU A 218 -8.83 -15.80 18.51
CA GLU A 218 -10.19 -15.30 18.32
C GLU A 218 -10.12 -14.09 17.38
N SER A 219 -10.77 -14.19 16.23
CA SER A 219 -11.06 -13.03 15.40
C SER A 219 -12.43 -12.49 15.78
N PRO A 220 -12.48 -11.42 16.57
CA PRO A 220 -13.39 -10.34 16.33
C PRO A 220 -12.55 -9.16 15.84
N PHE A 221 -12.82 -8.70 14.63
CA PHE A 221 -12.52 -7.33 14.26
C PHE A 221 -13.27 -6.43 15.25
N THR A 222 -12.63 -6.12 16.38
CA THR A 222 -13.23 -5.29 17.42
C THR A 222 -13.43 -3.89 16.84
N GLN A 223 -14.68 -3.46 16.82
CA GLN A 223 -15.19 -2.13 16.41
C GLN A 223 -14.32 -0.95 16.89
N GLN A 224 -13.60 -1.11 18.00
CA GLN A 224 -12.69 -0.11 18.56
C GLN A 224 -11.34 0.07 17.84
N GLN A 225 -10.92 -0.88 16.99
CA GLN A 225 -9.56 -0.89 16.44
C GLN A 225 -9.37 0.06 15.24
N TYR A 226 -10.46 0.50 14.61
CA TYR A 226 -10.44 1.47 13.51
C TYR A 226 -10.53 2.93 13.97
N LEU A 227 -11.18 3.18 15.11
CA LEU A 227 -11.38 4.52 15.66
C LEU A 227 -10.11 5.11 16.31
N GLY A 228 -9.11 4.28 16.61
CA GLY A 228 -7.79 4.71 17.09
C GLY A 228 -6.66 4.61 16.05
N ALA A 229 -6.99 4.35 14.78
CA ALA A 229 -5.99 4.04 13.77
C ALA A 229 -5.46 5.31 13.09
N THR A 230 -4.27 5.76 13.50
CA THR A 230 -3.60 6.89 12.85
C THR A 230 -3.01 6.46 11.49
N ILE A 231 -3.19 7.31 10.49
CA ILE A 231 -2.54 7.20 9.19
C ILE A 231 -1.09 7.68 9.35
N SER A 232 -0.13 6.89 8.87
CA SER A 232 1.29 7.26 8.84
C SER A 232 1.73 7.52 7.40
N VAL A 233 2.10 8.76 7.10
CA VAL A 233 2.66 9.17 5.81
C VAL A 233 4.16 9.31 5.96
N LYS A 234 4.91 8.43 5.30
CA LYS A 234 6.37 8.39 5.36
C LYS A 234 6.99 8.90 4.07
N ALA A 235 8.09 9.64 4.21
CA ALA A 235 8.92 10.04 3.09
C ALA A 235 10.39 9.81 3.43
N SER A 236 11.17 9.46 2.41
CA SER A 236 12.60 9.24 2.54
C SER A 236 13.33 9.81 1.33
N ILE A 237 14.49 10.41 1.58
CA ILE A 237 15.30 11.01 0.53
C ILE A 237 16.77 10.70 0.79
N ASN A 238 17.44 10.23 -0.25
CA ASN A 238 18.89 10.09 -0.29
C ASN A 238 19.43 11.28 -1.05
N VAL A 239 20.34 12.04 -0.44
CA VAL A 239 20.97 13.19 -1.07
C VAL A 239 22.47 13.08 -0.92
N VAL A 240 23.18 13.30 -2.02
CA VAL A 240 24.64 13.45 -2.01
C VAL A 240 24.95 14.93 -2.13
N PHE A 241 25.71 15.45 -1.17
CA PHE A 241 26.19 16.83 -1.16
C PHE A 241 27.69 16.85 -1.40
N ASP A 242 28.16 17.86 -2.12
CA ASP A 242 29.57 18.19 -2.14
C ASP A 242 30.03 18.65 -0.75
N LEU A 243 31.32 18.50 -0.45
CA LEU A 243 31.96 19.12 0.70
C LEU A 243 32.91 20.22 0.25
N LYS A 244 32.86 21.35 0.95
CA LYS A 244 33.81 22.44 0.81
C LYS A 244 34.76 22.44 2.00
N LEU A 245 36.06 22.63 1.74
CA LEU A 245 37.02 22.84 2.80
C LEU A 245 36.85 24.27 3.33
N LYS A 246 37.02 24.45 4.63
CA LYS A 246 37.16 25.77 5.24
C LYS A 246 38.50 26.40 4.90
#